data_AF-A0AAW7DHI3-F1
#
_entry.id   AF-A0AAW7DHI3-F1
#
_cell.length_a   1.000
_cell.length_b   1.000
_cell.length_c   1.000
_cell.angle_alpha   90.00
_cell.angle_beta   90.00
_cell.angle_gamma   90.00
#
_symmetry.space_group_name_H-M   'P 1'
#
loop_
_entity.id
_entity.type
_entity.pdbx_description
1 polymer ?
#
loop_
_entity_poly.entity_id
_entity_poly.type
_entity_poly.pdbx_seq_one_letter_code
_entity_poly.pdbx_strand_id
1 'polypeptide(L)'
;MSKLFENFDSISEKEWKNKVQVELKGLEYNETLVWGTNDQINVKPLYTKDDVDYSAVQPLPKSSKDWKIISKYTGNKNQDYSFLYGYLINQNQVNPSLELPNYLDLFIKYDGTSDLKSLENLPNLKYLDLDIYGYLAQNGLWHNDSEKASKEVVKEALELKKFEKVISIQGDIYQNAGANHVQQIAITLAHAVEYLENFGADIADKIYFKFAVGSNYFFEVAKLRAFRFLWKMILEQYNKESEAFIFTSTSDRNKSKLDIYNNVIRSTIEASSAIFGSSDAVFVGSYDEVNKESDFGLELAAKQQLLLQKESYLNQFADPAAGSFYIESLTNQMAENALELFKTIQNVGGFVKALQNETIQDFVYTSAKKEQKDFDEQTIKLIGVNKFRNPADVIEKSPKEKVVKQALFVPIVPTRLAEKEEKK
;
A
#
# COMPACT_ATOMS: atom_id res chain seq x y z
N MET A 1 26.57 -18.88 23.60
CA MET A 1 27.36 -17.79 22.99
C MET A 1 28.43 -18.41 22.11
N SER A 2 28.62 -17.90 20.89
CA SER A 2 29.56 -18.49 19.93
C SER A 2 31.02 -18.23 20.33
N LYS A 3 31.89 -19.23 20.21
CA LYS A 3 33.34 -19.12 20.46
C LYS A 3 34.07 -18.08 19.58
N LEU A 4 33.40 -17.57 18.55
CA LEU A 4 33.93 -16.59 17.59
C LEU A 4 34.44 -15.30 18.25
N PHE A 5 33.87 -14.89 19.40
CA PHE A 5 34.19 -13.62 20.05
C PHE A 5 34.91 -13.78 21.39
N GLU A 6 35.30 -15.00 21.79
CA GLU A 6 35.92 -15.28 23.09
C GLU A 6 37.28 -14.58 23.29
N ASN A 7 37.95 -14.23 22.19
CA ASN A 7 39.27 -13.57 22.20
C ASN A 7 39.19 -12.04 22.11
N PHE A 8 37.99 -11.45 22.13
CA PHE A 8 37.80 -10.00 22.04
C PHE A 8 37.07 -9.48 23.28
N ASP A 9 37.51 -8.33 23.78
CA ASP A 9 36.77 -7.61 24.81
C ASP A 9 35.41 -7.17 24.26
N SER A 10 34.37 -7.30 25.08
CA SER A 10 33.05 -6.80 24.71
C SER A 10 33.05 -5.28 24.65
N ILE A 11 32.62 -4.71 23.53
CA ILE A 11 32.45 -3.26 23.38
C ILE A 11 31.07 -2.87 23.89
N SER A 12 31.02 -1.95 24.86
CA SER A 12 29.76 -1.37 25.34
C SER A 12 29.21 -0.32 24.37
N GLU A 13 27.89 -0.09 24.42
CA GLU A 13 27.24 0.97 23.63
C GLU A 13 27.86 2.36 23.90
N LYS A 14 28.27 2.62 25.14
CA LYS A 14 28.94 3.86 25.54
C LYS A 14 30.30 4.03 24.86
N GLU A 15 31.11 2.97 24.81
CA GLU A 15 32.42 3.00 24.13
C GLU A 15 32.25 3.21 22.63
N TRP A 16 31.25 2.56 22.01
CA TRP A 16 30.92 2.78 20.61
C TRP A 16 30.48 4.23 20.35
N LYS A 17 29.55 4.77 21.14
CA LYS A 17 29.08 6.17 21.03
C LYS A 17 30.22 7.16 21.22
N ASN A 18 31.14 6.92 22.17
CA ASN A 18 32.32 7.77 22.35
C ASN A 18 33.19 7.81 21.10
N LYS A 19 33.40 6.67 20.43
CA LYS A 19 34.16 6.62 19.18
C LYS A 19 33.47 7.39 18.07
N VAL A 20 32.14 7.25 17.94
CA VAL A 20 31.35 8.03 16.97
C VAL A 20 31.49 9.53 17.24
N GLN A 21 31.43 9.97 18.50
CA GLN A 21 31.59 11.39 18.83
C GLN A 21 32.97 11.95 18.47
N VAL A 22 34.03 11.14 18.62
CA VAL A 22 35.37 11.51 18.13
C VAL A 22 35.37 11.67 16.61
N GLU A 23 34.73 10.76 15.88
CA GLU A 23 34.63 10.83 14.41
C GLU A 23 33.77 11.99 13.92
N LEU A 24 32.73 12.36 14.68
CA LEU A 24 31.87 13.51 14.44
C LEU A 24 32.56 14.87 14.70
N LYS A 25 33.80 14.88 15.22
CA LYS A 25 34.61 16.09 15.46
C LYS A 25 33.87 17.16 16.28
N GLY A 26 33.08 16.73 17.27
CA GLY A 26 32.33 17.62 18.15
C GLY A 26 30.94 18.03 17.67
N LEU A 27 30.45 17.49 16.53
CA LEU A 27 29.04 17.59 16.17
C LEU A 27 28.19 16.68 17.06
N GLU A 28 27.00 17.14 17.45
CA GLU A 28 26.11 16.37 18.31
C GLU A 28 25.49 15.17 17.58
N TYR A 29 25.61 13.98 18.19
CA TYR A 29 25.18 12.70 17.61
C TYR A 29 23.71 12.69 17.20
N ASN A 30 22.81 13.10 18.09
CA ASN A 30 21.37 13.07 17.83
C ASN A 30 20.95 14.07 16.75
N GLU A 31 21.62 15.21 16.67
CA GLU A 31 21.33 16.23 15.65
C GLU A 31 21.88 15.85 14.28
N THR A 32 22.99 15.10 14.26
CA THR A 32 23.73 14.80 13.03
C THR A 32 23.32 13.48 12.39
N LEU A 33 23.07 12.44 13.20
CA LEU A 33 22.92 11.07 12.72
C LEU A 33 21.53 10.48 12.92
N VAL A 34 20.72 11.04 13.81
CA VAL A 34 19.32 10.60 13.98
C VAL A 34 18.46 11.39 13.01
N TRP A 35 17.84 10.68 12.08
CA TRP A 35 16.97 11.29 11.08
C TRP A 35 15.51 11.16 11.51
N GLY A 36 14.87 12.30 11.77
CA GLY A 36 13.42 12.39 11.95
C GLY A 36 12.70 12.39 10.61
N THR A 37 11.74 11.49 10.43
CA THR A 37 10.99 11.38 9.18
C THR A 37 9.66 12.16 9.21
N ASN A 38 9.04 12.31 8.05
CA ASN A 38 7.69 12.87 7.94
C ASN A 38 6.62 11.98 8.60
N ASP A 39 6.95 10.74 8.93
CA ASP A 39 6.11 9.78 9.67
C ASP A 39 6.18 9.95 11.19
N GLN A 40 6.93 10.96 11.69
CA GLN A 40 7.25 11.15 13.11
C GLN A 40 8.00 9.95 13.71
N ILE A 41 8.83 9.31 12.90
CA ILE A 41 9.68 8.17 13.30
C ILE A 41 11.12 8.64 13.34
N ASN A 42 11.84 8.23 14.37
CA ASN A 42 13.26 8.53 14.51
C ASN A 42 14.09 7.34 14.04
N VAL A 43 14.91 7.57 13.01
CA VAL A 43 15.80 6.56 12.46
C VAL A 43 17.20 6.74 13.04
N LYS A 44 17.68 5.73 13.78
CA LYS A 44 19.03 5.69 14.34
C LYS A 44 20.02 5.15 13.29
N PRO A 45 21.31 5.54 13.35
CA PRO A 45 22.33 4.98 12.45
C PRO A 45 22.71 3.54 12.81
N LEU A 46 22.36 3.07 14.01
CA LEU A 46 22.60 1.72 14.50
C LEU A 46 21.42 1.28 15.37
N TYR A 47 21.03 0.01 15.20
CA TYR A 47 20.03 -0.66 16.01
C TYR A 47 20.61 -1.92 16.63
N THR A 48 20.21 -2.19 17.85
CA THR A 48 20.65 -3.31 18.68
C THR A 48 19.43 -4.06 19.23
N LYS A 49 19.66 -5.17 19.91
CA LYS A 49 18.61 -5.91 20.62
C LYS A 49 17.84 -5.04 21.63
N ASP A 50 18.44 -3.99 22.17
CA ASP A 50 17.81 -3.16 23.20
C ASP A 50 16.84 -2.13 22.58
N ASP A 51 16.85 -2.00 21.25
CA ASP A 51 15.94 -1.13 20.48
C ASP A 51 14.63 -1.83 20.04
N VAL A 52 14.49 -3.11 20.39
CA VAL A 52 13.34 -3.94 20.01
C VAL A 52 12.54 -4.30 21.26
N ASP A 53 11.25 -3.96 21.26
CA ASP A 53 10.32 -4.49 22.25
C ASP A 53 9.87 -5.89 21.83
N TYR A 54 10.58 -6.90 22.35
CA TYR A 54 10.26 -8.30 22.08
C TYR A 54 8.93 -8.78 22.66
N SER A 55 8.30 -8.03 23.57
CA SER A 55 6.96 -8.39 24.07
C SER A 55 5.88 -8.16 22.99
N ALA A 56 6.11 -7.19 22.11
CA ALA A 56 5.27 -6.87 20.95
C ALA A 56 5.62 -7.69 19.69
N VAL A 57 6.83 -8.25 19.61
CA VAL A 57 7.26 -9.10 18.48
C VAL A 57 6.58 -10.47 18.57
N GLN A 58 5.43 -10.58 17.93
CA GLN A 58 4.75 -11.84 17.67
C GLN A 58 5.26 -12.41 16.33
N PRO A 59 5.24 -13.75 16.12
CA PRO A 59 5.33 -14.30 14.78
C PRO A 59 4.34 -13.55 13.89
N LEU A 60 4.80 -13.14 12.71
CA LEU A 60 3.95 -12.37 11.80
C LEU A 60 2.64 -13.15 11.58
N PRO A 61 1.45 -12.52 11.75
CA PRO A 61 0.16 -13.17 11.55
C PRO A 61 -0.09 -13.44 10.06
N LYS A 62 0.65 -14.42 9.52
CA LYS A 62 0.59 -14.90 8.14
C LYS A 62 0.96 -16.37 8.07
N SER A 63 0.07 -17.15 7.48
CA SER A 63 0.24 -18.59 7.27
C SER A 63 0.93 -18.95 5.94
N SER A 64 0.75 -18.14 4.89
CA SER A 64 1.31 -18.38 3.55
C SER A 64 2.75 -17.90 3.40
N LYS A 65 3.54 -18.62 2.58
CA LYS A 65 4.92 -18.24 2.19
C LYS A 65 4.99 -17.56 0.84
N ASP A 66 4.19 -18.01 -0.13
CA ASP A 66 4.16 -17.44 -1.47
C ASP A 66 3.22 -16.23 -1.53
N TRP A 67 3.55 -15.30 -2.44
CA TRP A 67 2.63 -14.25 -2.87
C TRP A 67 2.04 -14.59 -4.23
N LYS A 68 0.83 -14.08 -4.47
CA LYS A 68 0.14 -14.17 -5.75
C LYS A 68 0.64 -13.08 -6.69
N ILE A 69 1.17 -13.47 -7.86
CA ILE A 69 1.54 -12.56 -8.94
C ILE A 69 0.27 -12.14 -9.68
N ILE A 70 -0.05 -10.85 -9.65
CA ILE A 70 -1.25 -10.28 -10.27
C ILE A 70 -0.85 -9.34 -11.42
N SER A 71 -1.65 -9.36 -12.49
CA SER A 71 -1.56 -8.42 -13.61
C SER A 71 -2.95 -7.92 -14.03
N LYS A 72 -3.03 -6.90 -14.88
CA LYS A 72 -4.28 -6.52 -15.55
C LYS A 72 -4.57 -7.48 -16.70
N TYR A 73 -5.84 -7.74 -16.97
CA TYR A 73 -6.22 -8.52 -18.14
C TYR A 73 -6.01 -7.72 -19.44
N THR A 74 -5.22 -8.26 -20.38
CA THR A 74 -4.94 -7.62 -21.68
C THR A 74 -5.72 -8.21 -22.85
N GLY A 75 -6.24 -9.44 -22.69
CA GLY A 75 -6.80 -10.22 -23.81
C GLY A 75 -5.77 -10.61 -24.88
N ASN A 76 -4.49 -10.32 -24.68
CA ASN A 76 -3.44 -10.65 -25.62
C ASN A 76 -3.08 -12.14 -25.53
N LYS A 77 -3.45 -12.90 -26.55
CA LYS A 77 -3.21 -14.35 -26.64
C LYS A 77 -1.78 -14.73 -27.05
N ASN A 78 -0.95 -13.77 -27.45
CA ASN A 78 0.42 -14.01 -27.91
C ASN A 78 1.46 -14.00 -26.77
N GLN A 79 1.03 -13.77 -25.53
CA GLN A 79 1.89 -13.75 -24.35
C GLN A 79 1.54 -14.93 -23.43
N ASP A 80 2.56 -15.63 -22.93
CA ASP A 80 2.38 -16.70 -21.95
C ASP A 80 2.26 -16.10 -20.54
N TYR A 81 1.05 -16.15 -19.99
CA TYR A 81 0.72 -15.71 -18.64
C TYR A 81 0.40 -16.87 -17.70
N SER A 82 0.82 -18.11 -18.03
CA SER A 82 0.56 -19.31 -17.22
C SER A 82 1.12 -19.25 -15.80
N PHE A 83 2.08 -18.35 -15.53
CA PHE A 83 2.67 -18.13 -14.22
C PHE A 83 1.89 -17.16 -13.33
N LEU A 84 0.90 -16.44 -13.87
CA LEU A 84 0.07 -15.55 -13.08
C LEU A 84 -0.79 -16.35 -12.11
N TYR A 85 -1.13 -15.72 -10.98
CA TYR A 85 -2.14 -16.25 -10.06
C TYR A 85 -3.52 -15.69 -10.34
N GLY A 86 -3.59 -14.44 -10.81
CA GLY A 86 -4.87 -13.79 -11.07
C GLY A 86 -4.80 -12.52 -11.89
N TYR A 87 -5.98 -12.10 -12.34
CA TYR A 87 -6.18 -10.87 -13.10
C TYR A 87 -7.01 -9.85 -12.35
N LEU A 88 -6.59 -8.59 -12.43
CA LEU A 88 -7.44 -7.43 -12.17
C LEU A 88 -8.29 -7.14 -13.41
N ILE A 89 -9.61 -7.04 -13.22
CA ILE A 89 -10.57 -6.77 -14.30
C ILE A 89 -11.59 -5.75 -13.80
N ASN A 90 -11.85 -4.69 -14.56
CA ASN A 90 -12.97 -3.80 -14.26
C ASN A 90 -14.27 -4.44 -14.69
N GLN A 91 -15.34 -4.25 -13.91
CA GLN A 91 -16.65 -4.84 -14.19
C GLN A 91 -17.15 -4.48 -15.60
N ASN A 92 -16.96 -3.25 -16.07
CA ASN A 92 -17.32 -2.86 -17.44
C ASN A 92 -16.55 -3.59 -18.57
N GLN A 93 -15.43 -4.25 -18.28
CA GLN A 93 -14.69 -5.07 -19.24
C GLN A 93 -15.26 -6.48 -19.36
N VAL A 94 -16.04 -6.92 -18.36
CA VAL A 94 -16.70 -8.22 -18.35
C VAL A 94 -17.81 -8.23 -19.39
N ASN A 95 -17.70 -9.10 -20.40
CA ASN A 95 -18.72 -9.30 -21.41
C ASN A 95 -18.81 -10.79 -21.81
N PRO A 96 -19.92 -11.24 -22.43
CA PRO A 96 -20.11 -12.65 -22.78
C PRO A 96 -19.06 -13.23 -23.75
N SER A 97 -18.37 -12.39 -24.53
CA SER A 97 -17.30 -12.80 -25.44
C SER A 97 -15.90 -12.82 -24.80
N LEU A 98 -15.79 -12.47 -23.53
CA LEU A 98 -14.53 -12.44 -22.80
C LEU A 98 -14.10 -13.87 -22.46
N GLU A 99 -13.09 -14.38 -23.17
CA GLU A 99 -12.47 -15.66 -22.86
C GLU A 99 -11.53 -15.51 -21.65
N LEU A 100 -12.01 -15.90 -20.46
CA LEU A 100 -11.22 -15.86 -19.25
C LEU A 100 -10.56 -17.22 -18.98
N PRO A 101 -9.28 -17.26 -18.56
CA PRO A 101 -8.64 -18.52 -18.21
C PRO A 101 -9.29 -19.16 -16.98
N ASN A 102 -9.77 -20.40 -17.14
CA ASN A 102 -10.44 -21.17 -16.08
C ASN A 102 -9.50 -21.70 -14.98
N TYR A 103 -8.27 -21.19 -14.85
CA TYR A 103 -7.34 -21.56 -13.77
C TYR A 103 -6.85 -20.36 -12.94
N LEU A 104 -7.18 -19.12 -13.34
CA LEU A 104 -6.74 -17.91 -12.65
C LEU A 104 -7.82 -17.36 -11.73
N ASP A 105 -7.39 -16.83 -10.58
CA ASP A 105 -8.27 -16.09 -9.67
C ASP A 105 -8.64 -14.74 -10.31
N LEU A 106 -9.91 -14.35 -10.24
CA LEU A 106 -10.36 -13.05 -10.74
C LEU A 106 -10.57 -12.05 -9.60
N PHE A 107 -10.04 -10.85 -9.78
CA PHE A 107 -10.23 -9.67 -8.94
C PHE A 107 -11.07 -8.65 -9.74
N ILE A 108 -12.37 -8.65 -9.48
CA ILE A 108 -13.32 -7.82 -10.23
C ILE A 108 -13.52 -6.50 -9.50
N LYS A 109 -13.11 -5.39 -10.13
CA LYS A 109 -13.41 -4.05 -9.62
C LYS A 109 -14.85 -3.69 -9.93
N TYR A 110 -15.65 -3.55 -8.87
CA TYR A 110 -17.04 -3.11 -8.97
C TYR A 110 -17.09 -1.63 -9.37
N ASP A 111 -17.90 -1.32 -10.38
CA ASP A 111 -18.10 0.04 -10.90
C ASP A 111 -19.57 0.43 -11.03
N GLY A 112 -20.49 -0.47 -10.66
CA GLY A 112 -21.94 -0.24 -10.70
C GLY A 112 -22.54 -0.20 -12.10
N THR A 113 -21.79 -0.54 -13.14
CA THR A 113 -22.29 -0.50 -14.53
C THR A 113 -23.21 -1.66 -14.87
N SER A 114 -23.17 -2.76 -14.10
CA SER A 114 -24.00 -3.94 -14.28
C SER A 114 -24.43 -4.57 -12.95
N ASP A 115 -25.48 -5.39 -13.00
CA ASP A 115 -26.00 -6.14 -11.85
C ASP A 115 -24.92 -7.08 -11.28
N LEU A 116 -24.74 -7.06 -9.96
CA LEU A 116 -23.82 -7.95 -9.24
C LEU A 116 -24.09 -9.44 -9.55
N LYS A 117 -25.35 -9.84 -9.69
CA LYS A 117 -25.73 -11.23 -10.02
C LYS A 117 -25.17 -11.68 -11.36
N SER A 118 -24.92 -10.77 -12.30
CA SER A 118 -24.34 -11.11 -13.60
C SER A 118 -22.91 -11.67 -13.47
N LEU A 119 -22.19 -11.27 -12.41
CA LEU A 119 -20.82 -11.72 -12.15
C LEU A 119 -20.76 -13.18 -11.69
N GLU A 120 -21.83 -13.71 -11.08
CA GLU A 120 -21.85 -15.10 -10.59
C GLU A 120 -21.63 -16.13 -11.71
N ASN A 121 -21.88 -15.77 -12.98
CA ASN A 121 -21.66 -16.68 -14.10
C ASN A 121 -20.18 -16.84 -14.48
N LEU A 122 -19.29 -16.01 -13.94
CA LEU A 122 -17.86 -16.07 -14.27
C LEU A 122 -17.16 -17.27 -13.61
N PRO A 123 -16.25 -17.96 -14.32
CA PRO A 123 -15.41 -18.99 -13.74
C PRO A 123 -14.38 -18.36 -12.78
N ASN A 124 -14.04 -19.08 -11.70
CA ASN A 124 -13.01 -18.70 -10.70
C ASN A 124 -13.12 -17.28 -10.10
N LEU A 125 -14.36 -16.83 -9.96
CA LEU A 125 -14.67 -15.60 -9.27
C LEU A 125 -14.34 -15.75 -7.79
N LYS A 126 -13.23 -15.15 -7.32
CA LYS A 126 -12.79 -15.23 -5.92
C LYS A 126 -12.81 -13.90 -5.19
N TYR A 127 -12.48 -12.80 -5.87
CA TYR A 127 -12.32 -11.48 -5.26
C TYR A 127 -13.24 -10.46 -5.94
N LEU A 128 -14.06 -9.78 -5.15
CA LEU A 128 -14.76 -8.56 -5.55
C LEU A 128 -14.08 -7.37 -4.89
N ASP A 129 -13.80 -6.31 -5.65
CA ASP A 129 -13.21 -5.08 -5.14
C ASP A 129 -14.32 -4.06 -4.90
N LEU A 130 -15.22 -4.37 -3.94
CA LEU A 130 -16.27 -3.46 -3.52
C LEU A 130 -15.79 -2.61 -2.35
N ASP A 131 -15.84 -1.28 -2.52
CA ASP A 131 -15.47 -0.32 -1.48
C ASP A 131 -16.34 0.94 -1.54
N ILE A 132 -17.46 0.94 -0.82
CA ILE A 132 -18.41 2.06 -0.82
C ILE A 132 -17.87 3.27 -0.05
N TYR A 133 -17.08 3.04 1.00
CA TYR A 133 -16.53 4.08 1.86
C TYR A 133 -15.24 4.65 1.24
N GLY A 134 -14.43 3.83 0.57
CA GLY A 134 -13.32 4.29 -0.27
C GLY A 134 -13.80 5.09 -1.48
N TYR A 135 -14.92 4.70 -2.11
CA TYR A 135 -15.54 5.53 -3.14
C TYR A 135 -16.02 6.88 -2.58
N LEU A 136 -16.66 6.86 -1.40
CA LEU A 136 -17.07 8.07 -0.69
C LEU A 136 -15.87 8.97 -0.38
N ALA A 137 -14.76 8.43 0.09
CA ALA A 137 -13.53 9.18 0.37
C ALA A 137 -12.95 9.84 -0.89
N GLN A 138 -12.92 9.13 -2.03
CA GLN A 138 -12.34 9.62 -3.29
C GLN A 138 -13.22 10.64 -4.02
N ASN A 139 -14.54 10.55 -3.85
CA ASN A 139 -15.48 11.34 -4.66
C ASN A 139 -16.26 12.37 -3.81
N GLY A 140 -16.22 12.26 -2.49
CA GLY A 140 -17.04 13.06 -1.58
C GLY A 140 -18.54 12.82 -1.73
N LEU A 141 -18.94 11.70 -2.35
CA LEU A 141 -20.33 11.33 -2.57
C LEU A 141 -20.48 9.81 -2.58
N TRP A 142 -21.68 9.34 -2.23
CA TRP A 142 -21.99 7.91 -2.22
C TRP A 142 -22.01 7.33 -3.64
N HIS A 143 -21.58 6.07 -3.76
CA HIS A 143 -21.55 5.36 -5.04
C HIS A 143 -22.95 5.25 -5.66
N ASN A 144 -23.96 5.05 -4.82
CA ASN A 144 -25.37 5.03 -5.18
C ASN A 144 -26.08 6.28 -4.62
N ASP A 145 -27.37 6.45 -4.93
CA ASP A 145 -28.18 7.64 -4.58
C ASP A 145 -28.18 8.04 -3.09
N SER A 146 -27.81 7.12 -2.20
CA SER A 146 -27.68 7.39 -0.76
C SER A 146 -26.72 6.43 -0.07
N GLU A 147 -26.35 6.76 1.16
CA GLU A 147 -25.67 5.85 2.09
C GLU A 147 -26.40 4.52 2.21
N LYS A 148 -27.72 4.57 2.43
CA LYS A 148 -28.56 3.38 2.57
C LYS A 148 -28.48 2.50 1.32
N ALA A 149 -28.65 3.09 0.14
CA ALA A 149 -28.55 2.35 -1.12
C ALA A 149 -27.17 1.71 -1.30
N SER A 150 -26.09 2.42 -0.96
CA SER A 150 -24.72 1.88 -1.05
C SER A 150 -24.51 0.72 -0.07
N LYS A 151 -25.05 0.80 1.15
CA LYS A 151 -24.99 -0.30 2.13
C LYS A 151 -25.80 -1.53 1.69
N GLU A 152 -26.93 -1.36 1.01
CA GLU A 152 -27.70 -2.49 0.47
C GLU A 152 -26.91 -3.26 -0.60
N VAL A 153 -26.14 -2.57 -1.45
CA VAL A 153 -25.24 -3.22 -2.43
C VAL A 153 -24.20 -4.09 -1.72
N VAL A 154 -23.65 -3.64 -0.59
CA VAL A 154 -22.70 -4.45 0.20
C VAL A 154 -23.37 -5.69 0.77
N LYS A 155 -24.60 -5.57 1.29
CA LYS A 155 -25.36 -6.73 1.79
C LYS A 155 -25.63 -7.74 0.69
N GLU A 156 -26.09 -7.29 -0.48
CA GLU A 156 -26.31 -8.16 -1.63
C GLU A 156 -25.01 -8.87 -2.05
N ALA A 157 -23.90 -8.13 -2.11
CA ALA A 157 -22.61 -8.70 -2.48
C ALA A 157 -22.12 -9.76 -1.47
N LEU A 158 -22.40 -9.58 -0.17
CA LEU A 158 -22.03 -10.53 0.88
C LEU A 158 -22.84 -11.85 0.83
N GLU A 159 -24.04 -11.84 0.22
CA GLU A 159 -24.85 -13.04 0.01
C GLU A 159 -24.34 -13.94 -1.14
N LEU A 160 -23.51 -13.38 -2.03
CA LEU A 160 -22.96 -14.10 -3.18
C LEU A 160 -21.89 -15.11 -2.74
N LYS A 161 -22.25 -16.39 -2.78
CA LYS A 161 -21.43 -17.48 -2.21
C LYS A 161 -20.12 -17.77 -2.95
N LYS A 162 -20.00 -17.32 -4.21
CA LYS A 162 -18.81 -17.58 -5.04
C LYS A 162 -17.58 -16.79 -4.58
N PHE A 163 -17.77 -15.59 -4.02
CA PHE A 163 -16.66 -14.75 -3.60
C PHE A 163 -16.07 -15.22 -2.26
N GLU A 164 -14.76 -15.47 -2.27
CA GLU A 164 -13.97 -15.70 -1.06
C GLU A 164 -13.85 -14.38 -0.29
N LYS A 165 -13.45 -13.31 -0.97
CA LYS A 165 -13.37 -11.94 -0.45
C LYS A 165 -14.27 -11.02 -1.26
N VAL A 166 -15.02 -10.17 -0.57
CA VAL A 166 -16.05 -9.30 -1.16
C VAL A 166 -15.70 -7.82 -1.04
N ILE A 167 -15.10 -7.45 0.08
CA ILE A 167 -14.84 -6.05 0.42
C ILE A 167 -13.34 -5.79 0.30
N SER A 168 -12.97 -4.79 -0.48
CA SER A 168 -11.58 -4.38 -0.71
C SER A 168 -11.34 -3.02 -0.10
N ILE A 169 -10.80 -2.92 1.11
CA ILE A 169 -10.49 -1.63 1.72
C ILE A 169 -9.34 -0.97 0.94
N GLN A 170 -9.63 0.10 0.20
CA GLN A 170 -8.69 0.80 -0.66
C GLN A 170 -7.79 1.74 0.13
N GLY A 171 -6.81 1.20 0.87
CA GLY A 171 -5.81 1.98 1.61
C GLY A 171 -4.74 2.63 0.71
N ASP A 172 -4.59 2.14 -0.52
CA ASP A 172 -3.69 2.66 -1.55
C ASP A 172 -4.02 4.10 -1.96
N ILE A 173 -5.29 4.48 -1.95
CA ILE A 173 -5.76 5.83 -2.31
C ILE A 173 -5.16 6.90 -1.40
N TYR A 174 -5.00 6.60 -0.11
CA TYR A 174 -4.54 7.58 0.87
C TYR A 174 -3.07 7.89 0.64
N GLN A 175 -2.22 6.87 0.45
CA GLN A 175 -0.81 7.10 0.15
C GLN A 175 -0.64 7.77 -1.20
N ASN A 176 -1.40 7.36 -2.22
CA ASN A 176 -1.34 8.02 -3.54
C ASN A 176 -1.82 9.48 -3.48
N ALA A 177 -2.69 9.84 -2.53
CA ALA A 177 -3.07 11.24 -2.26
C ALA A 177 -2.03 12.00 -1.40
N GLY A 178 -1.16 11.30 -0.68
CA GLY A 178 -0.03 11.84 0.08
C GLY A 178 -0.05 11.61 1.57
N ALA A 179 -0.84 10.65 2.03
CA ALA A 179 -0.70 10.11 3.36
C ALA A 179 0.68 9.47 3.51
N ASN A 180 1.34 9.72 4.64
CA ASN A 180 2.56 9.00 5.01
C ASN A 180 2.21 7.56 5.48
N HIS A 181 3.21 6.75 5.85
CA HIS A 181 3.01 5.32 6.16
C HIS A 181 2.10 5.14 7.38
N VAL A 182 2.33 5.93 8.43
CA VAL A 182 1.53 5.93 9.68
C VAL A 182 0.08 6.30 9.40
N GLN A 183 -0.15 7.34 8.61
CA GLN A 183 -1.48 7.78 8.19
C GLN A 183 -2.19 6.72 7.36
N GLN A 184 -1.50 6.10 6.40
CA GLN A 184 -2.08 5.05 5.58
C GLN A 184 -2.57 3.86 6.43
N ILE A 185 -1.79 3.42 7.41
CA ILE A 185 -2.19 2.36 8.35
C ILE A 185 -3.43 2.79 9.14
N ALA A 186 -3.37 3.94 9.82
CA ALA A 186 -4.41 4.40 10.73
C ALA A 186 -5.75 4.62 10.03
N ILE A 187 -5.72 5.27 8.86
CA ILE A 187 -6.92 5.55 8.07
C ILE A 187 -7.51 4.25 7.53
N THR A 188 -6.67 3.31 7.05
CA THR A 188 -7.13 2.00 6.55
C THR A 188 -7.77 1.17 7.66
N LEU A 189 -7.23 1.18 8.88
CA LEU A 189 -7.84 0.51 10.04
C LEU A 189 -9.19 1.14 10.41
N ALA A 190 -9.28 2.47 10.46
CA ALA A 190 -10.53 3.15 10.74
C ALA A 190 -11.60 2.85 9.69
N HIS A 191 -11.20 2.82 8.43
CA HIS A 191 -12.04 2.44 7.30
C HIS A 191 -12.54 0.99 7.44
N ALA A 192 -11.67 0.05 7.82
CA ALA A 192 -12.06 -1.34 8.04
C ALA A 192 -13.04 -1.48 9.22
N VAL A 193 -12.81 -0.76 10.32
CA VAL A 193 -13.69 -0.76 11.50
C VAL A 193 -15.08 -0.23 11.15
N GLU A 194 -15.18 0.77 10.28
CA GLU A 194 -16.49 1.25 9.80
C GLU A 194 -17.31 0.12 9.15
N TYR A 195 -16.66 -0.79 8.40
CA TYR A 195 -17.33 -1.98 7.88
C TYR A 195 -17.74 -2.96 8.99
N LEU A 196 -16.88 -3.25 9.96
CA LEU A 196 -17.23 -4.15 11.06
C LEU A 196 -18.41 -3.64 11.90
N GLU A 197 -18.45 -2.34 12.17
CA GLU A 197 -19.53 -1.71 12.96
C GLU A 197 -20.87 -1.72 12.20
N ASN A 198 -20.86 -1.57 10.88
CA ASN A 198 -22.10 -1.48 10.09
C ASN A 198 -22.62 -2.84 9.60
N PHE A 199 -21.75 -3.84 9.46
CA PHE A 199 -22.10 -5.15 8.87
C PHE A 199 -21.78 -6.36 9.77
N GLY A 200 -21.17 -6.14 10.94
CA GLY A 200 -20.83 -7.17 11.93
C GLY A 200 -19.42 -7.74 11.78
N ALA A 201 -18.82 -8.18 12.89
CA ALA A 201 -17.43 -8.66 12.89
C ALA A 201 -17.19 -9.91 12.01
N ASP A 202 -18.22 -10.70 11.72
CA ASP A 202 -18.11 -11.91 10.89
C ASP A 202 -17.66 -11.63 9.46
N ILE A 203 -17.87 -10.41 8.96
CA ILE A 203 -17.41 -10.03 7.62
C ILE A 203 -15.90 -9.83 7.54
N ALA A 204 -15.15 -9.88 8.66
CA ALA A 204 -13.70 -9.77 8.65
C ALA A 204 -13.03 -10.76 7.68
N ASP A 205 -13.54 -11.99 7.58
CA ASP A 205 -13.04 -13.01 6.66
C ASP A 205 -13.33 -12.68 5.19
N LYS A 206 -14.30 -11.80 4.92
CA LYS A 206 -14.66 -11.30 3.58
C LYS A 206 -13.91 -10.04 3.18
N ILE A 207 -13.14 -9.44 4.09
CA ILE A 207 -12.36 -8.23 3.83
C ILE A 207 -10.96 -8.60 3.34
N TYR A 208 -10.45 -7.80 2.42
CA TYR A 208 -9.02 -7.72 2.13
C TYR A 208 -8.60 -6.26 1.92
N PHE A 209 -7.29 -5.99 2.02
CA PHE A 209 -6.74 -4.65 2.11
C PHE A 209 -5.82 -4.34 0.94
N LYS A 210 -6.04 -3.20 0.28
CA LYS A 210 -5.15 -2.69 -0.76
C LYS A 210 -4.21 -1.64 -0.19
N PHE A 211 -2.91 -1.80 -0.44
CA PHE A 211 -1.88 -0.86 -0.03
C PHE A 211 -1.00 -0.48 -1.22
N ALA A 212 -0.79 0.83 -1.40
CA ALA A 212 0.27 1.31 -2.28
C ALA A 212 1.64 1.15 -1.59
N VAL A 213 2.67 0.84 -2.37
CA VAL A 213 4.06 0.69 -1.91
C VAL A 213 4.96 1.62 -2.71
N GLY A 214 5.57 2.58 -2.02
CA GLY A 214 6.46 3.60 -2.59
C GLY A 214 7.95 3.32 -2.36
N SER A 215 8.77 4.36 -2.54
CA SER A 215 10.22 4.22 -2.65
C SER A 215 10.97 4.01 -1.33
N ASN A 216 10.35 4.21 -0.17
CA ASN A 216 11.03 4.06 1.12
C ASN A 216 11.04 2.59 1.57
N TYR A 217 11.96 1.82 1.00
CA TYR A 217 12.00 0.35 1.10
C TYR A 217 11.72 -0.21 2.50
N PHE A 218 12.49 0.20 3.52
CA PHE A 218 12.36 -0.36 4.88
C PHE A 218 11.08 0.09 5.58
N PHE A 219 10.63 1.33 5.31
CA PHE A 219 9.38 1.84 5.87
C PHE A 219 8.19 1.09 5.28
N GLU A 220 8.23 0.76 4.00
CA GLU A 220 7.19 -0.04 3.37
C GLU A 220 7.12 -1.45 3.94
N VAL A 221 8.26 -2.11 4.16
CA VAL A 221 8.33 -3.40 4.85
C VAL A 221 7.72 -3.30 6.25
N ALA A 222 8.16 -2.31 7.03
CA ALA A 222 7.70 -2.11 8.40
C ALA A 222 6.20 -1.79 8.47
N LYS A 223 5.68 -1.01 7.51
CA LYS A 223 4.28 -0.59 7.41
C LYS A 223 3.34 -1.79 7.26
N LEU A 224 3.64 -2.67 6.31
CA LEU A 224 2.80 -3.84 6.04
C LEU A 224 2.79 -4.81 7.23
N ARG A 225 3.94 -4.98 7.91
CA ARG A 225 4.05 -5.76 9.15
C ARG A 225 3.23 -5.12 10.29
N ALA A 226 3.41 -3.82 10.53
CA ALA A 226 2.68 -3.08 11.57
C ALA A 226 1.17 -3.17 11.37
N PHE A 227 0.69 -3.05 10.13
CA PHE A 227 -0.73 -3.19 9.82
C PHE A 227 -1.29 -4.57 10.22
N ARG A 228 -0.58 -5.67 9.95
CA ARG A 228 -1.03 -7.03 10.34
C ARG A 228 -1.21 -7.17 11.84
N PHE A 229 -0.25 -6.67 12.63
CA PHE A 229 -0.33 -6.70 14.08
C PHE A 229 -1.50 -5.88 14.61
N LEU A 230 -1.67 -4.66 14.09
CA LEU A 230 -2.78 -3.79 14.49
C LEU A 230 -4.15 -4.36 14.08
N TRP A 231 -4.26 -4.93 12.89
CA TRP A 231 -5.52 -5.56 12.46
C TRP A 231 -5.90 -6.74 13.36
N LYS A 232 -4.95 -7.60 13.70
CA LYS A 232 -5.16 -8.70 14.67
C LYS A 232 -5.64 -8.14 16.02
N MET A 233 -4.94 -7.14 16.55
CA MET A 233 -5.29 -6.50 17.82
C MET A 233 -6.69 -5.86 17.82
N ILE A 234 -7.11 -5.27 16.68
CA ILE A 234 -8.48 -4.76 16.53
C ILE A 234 -9.49 -5.91 16.55
N LEU A 235 -9.28 -6.99 15.80
CA LEU A 235 -10.21 -8.12 15.76
C LEU A 235 -10.35 -8.86 17.10
N GLU A 236 -9.31 -8.87 17.93
CA GLU A 236 -9.38 -9.37 19.30
C GLU A 236 -10.47 -8.66 20.13
N GLN A 237 -10.71 -7.36 19.89
CA GLN A 237 -11.78 -6.61 20.57
C GLN A 237 -13.19 -7.06 20.14
N TYR A 238 -13.29 -7.67 18.96
CA TYR A 238 -14.54 -8.22 18.42
C TYR A 238 -14.68 -9.73 18.67
N ASN A 239 -13.76 -10.35 19.42
CA ASN A 239 -13.68 -11.81 19.59
C ASN A 239 -13.67 -12.58 18.26
N LYS A 240 -12.99 -12.02 17.25
CA LYS A 240 -12.89 -12.59 15.91
C LYS A 240 -11.42 -12.90 15.60
N GLU A 241 -11.20 -14.03 14.95
CA GLU A 241 -9.90 -14.38 14.38
C GLU A 241 -9.99 -14.33 12.86
N SER A 242 -9.10 -13.56 12.22
CA SER A 242 -8.96 -13.52 10.76
C SER A 242 -7.56 -13.00 10.39
N GLU A 243 -6.91 -13.59 9.40
CA GLU A 243 -5.67 -13.05 8.84
C GLU A 243 -5.97 -11.89 7.88
N ALA A 244 -5.18 -10.82 7.96
CA ALA A 244 -5.24 -9.74 6.98
C ALA A 244 -4.77 -10.28 5.62
N PHE A 245 -5.62 -10.27 4.60
CA PHE A 245 -5.17 -10.46 3.22
C PHE A 245 -4.72 -9.11 2.67
N ILE A 246 -3.43 -8.95 2.41
CA ILE A 246 -2.82 -7.72 1.91
C ILE A 246 -2.51 -7.86 0.41
N PHE A 247 -3.21 -7.08 -0.39
CA PHE A 247 -2.93 -6.84 -1.79
C PHE A 247 -2.12 -5.55 -1.93
N THR A 248 -0.92 -5.61 -2.48
CA THR A 248 -0.10 -4.41 -2.69
C THR A 248 -0.02 -4.03 -4.17
N SER A 249 -0.11 -2.74 -4.44
CA SER A 249 0.22 -2.13 -5.73
C SER A 249 1.46 -1.24 -5.58
N THR A 250 2.30 -1.18 -6.61
CA THR A 250 3.35 -0.15 -6.70
C THR A 250 2.71 1.23 -6.74
N SER A 251 3.23 2.19 -5.97
CA SER A 251 2.62 3.53 -5.81
C SER A 251 2.65 4.33 -7.10
N ASP A 252 1.56 5.01 -7.43
CA ASP A 252 1.50 5.95 -8.57
C ASP A 252 2.23 7.25 -8.23
N ARG A 253 2.28 7.59 -6.93
CA ARG A 253 2.73 8.88 -6.42
C ARG A 253 4.14 9.27 -6.88
N ASN A 254 5.03 8.29 -7.03
CA ASN A 254 6.42 8.47 -7.45
C ASN A 254 6.68 8.06 -8.92
N LYS A 255 5.63 7.83 -9.72
CA LYS A 255 5.74 7.53 -11.16
C LYS A 255 5.72 8.82 -11.97
N SER A 256 6.47 8.81 -13.07
CA SER A 256 6.61 9.99 -13.94
C SER A 256 6.46 9.66 -15.42
N LYS A 257 5.99 10.66 -16.17
CA LYS A 257 6.04 10.73 -17.64
C LYS A 257 7.43 11.04 -18.17
N LEU A 258 8.29 11.60 -17.32
CA LEU A 258 9.69 11.88 -17.61
C LEU A 258 10.53 10.67 -17.20
N ASP A 259 11.56 10.39 -18.00
CA ASP A 259 12.48 9.28 -17.82
C ASP A 259 11.74 7.97 -17.45
N ILE A 260 10.79 7.59 -18.31
CA ILE A 260 9.78 6.57 -18.03
C ILE A 260 10.38 5.22 -17.63
N TYR A 261 11.57 4.89 -18.10
CA TYR A 261 12.25 3.64 -17.78
C TYR A 261 12.71 3.58 -16.31
N ASN A 262 12.92 4.73 -15.65
CA ASN A 262 13.15 4.76 -14.20
C ASN A 262 11.95 4.21 -13.42
N ASN A 263 10.74 4.19 -14.00
CA ASN A 263 9.58 3.57 -13.36
C ASN A 263 9.77 2.05 -13.18
N VAL A 264 10.50 1.37 -14.09
CA VAL A 264 10.84 -0.07 -13.96
C VAL A 264 11.73 -0.30 -12.74
N ILE A 265 12.72 0.58 -12.53
CA ILE A 265 13.65 0.47 -11.39
C ILE A 265 12.88 0.71 -10.08
N ARG A 266 12.05 1.76 -10.04
CA ARG A 266 11.18 2.07 -8.89
C ARG A 266 10.29 0.89 -8.54
N SER A 267 9.55 0.38 -9.52
CA SER A 267 8.59 -0.70 -9.30
C SER A 267 9.26 -2.01 -8.90
N THR A 268 10.49 -2.29 -9.32
CA THR A 268 11.25 -3.46 -8.87
C THR A 268 11.55 -3.41 -7.37
N ILE A 269 12.01 -2.25 -6.87
CA ILE A 269 12.34 -2.07 -5.46
C ILE A 269 11.08 -2.05 -4.59
N GLU A 270 10.01 -1.41 -5.08
CA GLU A 270 8.69 -1.41 -4.43
C GLU A 270 8.08 -2.80 -4.35
N ALA A 271 8.13 -3.59 -5.43
CA ALA A 271 7.67 -4.97 -5.41
C ALA A 271 8.48 -5.81 -4.41
N SER A 272 9.79 -5.60 -4.34
CA SER A 272 10.65 -6.27 -3.37
C SER A 272 10.29 -5.88 -1.92
N SER A 273 10.04 -4.61 -1.61
CA SER A 273 9.61 -4.23 -0.25
C SER A 273 8.22 -4.77 0.09
N ALA A 274 7.30 -4.85 -0.88
CA ALA A 274 6.01 -5.51 -0.69
C ALA A 274 6.17 -7.00 -0.33
N ILE A 275 7.06 -7.71 -1.02
CA ILE A 275 7.38 -9.12 -0.75
C ILE A 275 8.01 -9.28 0.64
N PHE A 276 8.97 -8.44 1.01
CA PHE A 276 9.60 -8.47 2.34
C PHE A 276 8.63 -8.04 3.46
N GLY A 277 7.68 -7.16 3.16
CA GLY A 277 6.54 -6.85 4.04
C GLY A 277 5.47 -7.94 4.07
N SER A 278 5.72 -9.06 3.40
CA SER A 278 4.89 -10.27 3.40
C SER A 278 3.50 -10.07 2.81
N SER A 279 3.35 -9.31 1.72
CA SER A 279 2.10 -9.23 0.96
C SER A 279 1.56 -10.61 0.52
N ASP A 280 0.24 -10.73 0.40
CA ASP A 280 -0.44 -11.94 -0.09
C ASP A 280 -0.61 -11.91 -1.60
N ALA A 281 -0.83 -10.73 -2.16
CA ALA A 281 -0.87 -10.49 -3.60
C ALA A 281 -0.07 -9.23 -3.94
N VAL A 282 0.66 -9.27 -5.04
CA VAL A 282 1.44 -8.13 -5.54
C VAL A 282 0.97 -7.81 -6.95
N PHE A 283 0.77 -6.52 -7.21
CA PHE A 283 0.54 -5.97 -8.53
C PHE A 283 1.60 -4.90 -8.80
N VAL A 284 2.27 -5.02 -9.94
CA VAL A 284 3.20 -4.02 -10.43
C VAL A 284 2.54 -3.27 -11.58
N GLY A 285 2.43 -1.95 -11.46
CA GLY A 285 1.96 -1.07 -12.53
C GLY A 285 2.93 -1.10 -13.71
N SER A 286 2.41 -0.94 -14.92
CA SER A 286 3.24 -0.88 -16.13
C SER A 286 4.07 0.40 -16.11
N TYR A 287 5.32 0.34 -16.57
CA TYR A 287 6.24 1.48 -16.51
C TYR A 287 5.75 2.69 -17.33
N ASP A 288 4.88 2.45 -18.30
CA ASP A 288 4.30 3.38 -19.24
C ASP A 288 2.85 3.76 -18.92
N GLU A 289 2.24 3.25 -17.84
CA GLU A 289 0.81 3.46 -17.51
C GLU A 289 0.42 4.94 -17.44
N VAL A 290 1.35 5.79 -16.96
CA VAL A 290 1.12 7.23 -16.77
C VAL A 290 0.99 7.95 -18.12
N ASN A 291 1.55 7.38 -19.18
CA ASN A 291 1.44 7.87 -20.55
C ASN A 291 0.35 7.10 -21.29
N LYS A 292 0.67 5.89 -21.73
CA LYS A 292 -0.20 4.98 -22.45
C LYS A 292 0.29 3.57 -22.17
N GLU A 293 -0.47 2.85 -21.34
CA GLU A 293 -0.22 1.45 -21.02
C GLU A 293 -0.14 0.60 -22.29
N SER A 294 0.94 -0.17 -22.41
CA SER A 294 1.16 -1.12 -23.51
C SER A 294 1.17 -2.57 -23.02
N ASP A 295 0.88 -3.49 -23.94
CA ASP A 295 0.99 -4.94 -23.66
C ASP A 295 2.40 -5.35 -23.24
N PHE A 296 3.43 -4.69 -23.79
CA PHE A 296 4.81 -4.92 -23.39
C PHE A 296 5.08 -4.40 -21.97
N GLY A 297 4.55 -3.23 -21.62
CA GLY A 297 4.66 -2.67 -20.27
C GLY A 297 4.04 -3.57 -19.20
N LEU A 298 2.87 -4.15 -19.49
CA LEU A 298 2.20 -5.12 -18.61
C LEU A 298 2.94 -6.45 -18.51
N GLU A 299 3.48 -6.95 -19.63
CA GLU A 299 4.32 -8.15 -19.62
C GLU A 299 5.59 -7.94 -18.80
N LEU A 300 6.26 -6.80 -18.98
CA LEU A 300 7.45 -6.44 -18.22
C LEU A 300 7.16 -6.38 -16.72
N ALA A 301 6.06 -5.73 -16.33
CA ALA A 301 5.61 -5.66 -14.93
C ALA A 301 5.32 -7.05 -14.33
N ALA A 302 4.67 -7.94 -15.07
CA ALA A 302 4.43 -9.31 -14.63
C ALA A 302 5.75 -10.10 -14.50
N LYS A 303 6.68 -9.94 -15.44
CA LYS A 303 8.00 -10.59 -15.40
C LYS A 303 8.87 -10.08 -14.26
N GLN A 304 8.83 -8.79 -13.91
CA GLN A 304 9.54 -8.26 -12.74
C GLN A 304 9.20 -9.09 -11.48
N GLN A 305 7.91 -9.38 -11.27
CA GLN A 305 7.46 -10.21 -10.16
C GLN A 305 7.91 -11.67 -10.29
N LEU A 306 7.83 -12.24 -11.50
CA LEU A 306 8.27 -13.60 -11.76
C LEU A 306 9.77 -13.81 -11.50
N LEU A 307 10.62 -12.87 -11.91
CA LEU A 307 12.07 -12.90 -11.67
C LEU A 307 12.38 -12.83 -10.17
N LEU A 308 11.69 -11.95 -9.43
CA LEU A 308 11.81 -11.88 -7.96
C LEU A 308 11.41 -13.22 -7.30
N GLN A 309 10.43 -13.93 -7.86
CA GLN A 309 9.98 -15.22 -7.35
C GLN A 309 10.92 -16.38 -7.71
N LYS A 310 11.27 -16.53 -9.00
CA LYS A 310 11.90 -17.74 -9.54
C LYS A 310 13.43 -17.64 -9.66
N GLU A 311 13.98 -16.45 -9.83
CA GLU A 311 15.42 -16.25 -9.99
C GLU A 311 16.07 -15.68 -8.74
N SER A 312 15.36 -14.81 -8.02
CA SER A 312 15.83 -14.25 -6.74
C SER A 312 15.39 -15.07 -5.52
N TYR A 313 14.49 -16.06 -5.71
CA TYR A 313 13.99 -16.96 -4.67
C TYR A 313 13.45 -16.24 -3.43
N LEU A 314 12.85 -15.05 -3.61
CA LEU A 314 12.32 -14.27 -2.48
C LEU A 314 11.09 -14.92 -1.82
N ASN A 315 10.56 -16.00 -2.41
CA ASN A 315 9.40 -16.73 -1.92
C ASN A 315 9.74 -17.88 -0.96
N GLN A 316 11.02 -18.09 -0.63
CA GLN A 316 11.46 -19.20 0.22
C GLN A 316 11.17 -18.97 1.71
N PHE A 317 10.90 -17.72 2.13
CA PHE A 317 10.71 -17.35 3.53
C PHE A 317 9.38 -16.60 3.73
N ALA A 318 8.69 -16.88 4.84
CA ALA A 318 7.41 -16.26 5.15
C ALA A 318 7.55 -14.79 5.59
N ASP A 319 8.55 -14.49 6.43
CA ASP A 319 8.94 -13.13 6.87
C ASP A 319 10.48 -13.03 6.82
N PRO A 320 11.08 -12.66 5.67
CA PRO A 320 12.53 -12.52 5.55
C PRO A 320 13.12 -11.41 6.43
N ALA A 321 12.30 -10.47 6.91
CA ALA A 321 12.72 -9.33 7.71
C ALA A 321 12.75 -9.61 9.22
N ALA A 322 12.17 -10.73 9.66
CA ALA A 322 12.07 -11.11 11.06
C ALA A 322 13.44 -11.12 11.77
N GLY A 323 13.50 -10.47 12.93
CA GLY A 323 14.70 -10.41 13.76
C GLY A 323 15.69 -9.30 13.37
N SER A 324 15.45 -8.56 12.29
CA SER A 324 16.19 -7.33 12.00
C SER A 324 15.87 -6.26 13.06
N PHE A 325 16.83 -5.89 13.91
CA PHE A 325 16.60 -4.89 14.96
C PHE A 325 16.04 -3.57 14.42
N TYR A 326 16.48 -3.18 13.23
CA TYR A 326 16.00 -1.97 12.57
C TYR A 326 14.53 -2.11 12.15
N ILE A 327 14.18 -3.18 11.42
CA ILE A 327 12.82 -3.34 10.89
C ILE A 327 11.83 -3.60 12.03
N GLU A 328 12.20 -4.39 13.04
CA GLU A 328 11.35 -4.59 14.22
C GLU A 328 11.11 -3.28 14.98
N SER A 329 12.15 -2.48 15.20
CA SER A 329 12.01 -1.17 15.85
C SER A 329 11.15 -0.20 15.04
N LEU A 330 11.28 -0.19 13.71
CA LEU A 330 10.41 0.59 12.84
C LEU A 330 8.96 0.11 12.89
N THR A 331 8.73 -1.21 12.84
CA THR A 331 7.40 -1.80 12.90
C THR A 331 6.70 -1.40 14.21
N ASN A 332 7.40 -1.45 15.35
CA ASN A 332 6.84 -1.04 16.63
C ASN A 332 6.48 0.46 16.65
N GLN A 333 7.40 1.34 16.25
CA GLN A 333 7.13 2.79 16.19
C GLN A 333 5.98 3.13 15.24
N MET A 334 5.90 2.46 14.08
CA MET A 334 4.78 2.63 13.15
C MET A 334 3.46 2.17 13.76
N ALA A 335 3.45 1.02 14.45
CA ALA A 335 2.25 0.49 15.06
C ALA A 335 1.73 1.42 16.15
N GLU A 336 2.60 1.90 17.03
CA GLU A 336 2.26 2.86 18.10
C GLU A 336 1.71 4.17 17.55
N ASN A 337 2.45 4.81 16.62
CA ASN A 337 2.03 6.08 16.03
C ASN A 337 0.70 5.94 15.25
N ALA A 338 0.53 4.82 14.52
CA ALA A 338 -0.70 4.58 13.77
C ALA A 338 -1.88 4.28 14.69
N LEU A 339 -1.66 3.59 15.82
CA LEU A 339 -2.68 3.34 16.81
C LEU A 339 -3.20 4.64 17.45
N GLU A 340 -2.31 5.58 17.78
CA GLU A 340 -2.72 6.89 18.32
C GLU A 340 -3.51 7.72 17.31
N LEU A 341 -3.08 7.71 16.04
CA LEU A 341 -3.82 8.38 14.98
C LEU A 341 -5.19 7.70 14.73
N PHE A 342 -5.24 6.37 14.77
CA PHE A 342 -6.49 5.61 14.68
C PHE A 342 -7.44 5.98 15.82
N LYS A 343 -6.98 6.04 17.08
CA LYS A 343 -7.79 6.49 18.23
C LYS A 343 -8.34 7.89 18.02
N THR A 344 -7.54 8.79 17.43
CA THR A 344 -8.00 10.14 17.10
C THR A 344 -9.18 10.10 16.13
N ILE A 345 -9.11 9.28 15.08
CA ILE A 345 -10.22 9.09 14.12
C ILE A 345 -11.45 8.50 14.82
N GLN A 346 -11.27 7.51 15.70
CA GLN A 346 -12.37 6.91 16.46
C GLN A 346 -13.04 7.90 17.42
N ASN A 347 -12.27 8.77 18.07
CA ASN A 347 -12.79 9.81 18.99
C ASN A 347 -13.63 10.88 18.28
N VAL A 348 -13.38 11.13 16.99
CA VAL A 348 -14.23 11.98 16.12
C VAL A 348 -15.56 11.29 15.77
N GLY A 349 -15.66 9.99 16.05
CA GLY A 349 -16.87 9.18 15.90
C GLY A 349 -16.87 8.28 14.67
N GLY A 350 -15.69 7.83 14.23
CA GLY A 350 -15.51 6.85 13.17
C GLY A 350 -15.07 7.44 11.83
N PHE A 351 -14.81 6.57 10.86
CA PHE A 351 -14.23 6.93 9.57
C PHE A 351 -15.13 7.88 8.78
N VAL A 352 -16.44 7.58 8.69
CA VAL A 352 -17.38 8.40 7.91
C VAL A 352 -17.52 9.81 8.50
N LYS A 353 -17.60 9.94 9.83
CA LYS A 353 -17.66 11.26 10.49
C LYS A 353 -16.36 12.04 10.31
N ALA A 354 -15.22 11.35 10.38
CA ALA A 354 -13.91 11.94 10.14
C ALA A 354 -13.70 12.40 8.69
N LEU A 355 -14.39 11.81 7.72
CA LEU A 355 -14.47 12.33 6.35
C LEU A 355 -15.39 13.55 6.27
N GLN A 356 -16.57 13.49 6.88
CA GLN A 356 -17.57 14.57 6.83
C GLN A 356 -17.09 15.87 7.47
N ASN A 357 -16.30 15.79 8.53
CA ASN A 357 -15.70 16.95 9.18
C ASN A 357 -14.26 17.25 8.71
N GLU A 358 -13.82 16.58 7.64
CA GLU A 358 -12.55 16.81 6.95
C GLU A 358 -11.27 16.49 7.76
N THR A 359 -11.39 15.78 8.89
CA THR A 359 -10.23 15.38 9.72
C THR A 359 -9.22 14.54 8.93
N ILE A 360 -9.68 13.57 8.15
CA ILE A 360 -8.80 12.69 7.36
C ILE A 360 -8.14 13.49 6.23
N GLN A 361 -8.90 14.38 5.60
CA GLN A 361 -8.44 15.23 4.53
C GLN A 361 -7.33 16.16 5.02
N ASP A 362 -7.47 16.75 6.20
CA ASP A 362 -6.45 17.60 6.80
C ASP A 362 -5.14 16.84 7.07
N PHE A 363 -5.21 15.60 7.55
CA PHE A 363 -4.03 14.76 7.74
C PHE A 363 -3.30 14.50 6.42
N VAL A 364 -4.03 14.08 5.40
CA VAL A 364 -3.47 13.77 4.07
C VAL A 364 -2.94 15.03 3.39
N TYR A 365 -3.70 16.13 3.41
CA TYR A 365 -3.30 17.39 2.79
C TYR A 365 -2.04 17.98 3.43
N THR A 366 -1.96 17.97 4.77
CA THR A 366 -0.79 18.48 5.50
C THR A 366 0.46 17.69 5.16
N SER A 367 0.36 16.35 5.14
CA SER A 367 1.46 15.46 4.73
C SER A 367 1.85 15.68 3.27
N ALA A 368 0.88 15.67 2.36
CA ALA A 368 1.11 15.85 0.93
C ALA A 368 1.76 17.19 0.61
N LYS A 369 1.34 18.27 1.28
CA LYS A 369 1.91 19.60 1.11
C LYS A 369 3.37 19.65 1.58
N LYS A 370 3.68 19.00 2.70
CA LYS A 370 5.07 18.91 3.19
C LYS A 370 5.93 18.10 2.22
N GLU A 371 5.47 16.94 1.78
CA GLU A 371 6.20 16.12 0.81
C GLU A 371 6.43 16.84 -0.52
N GLN A 372 5.43 17.57 -1.03
CA GLN A 372 5.59 18.38 -2.23
C GLN A 372 6.61 19.50 -2.02
N LYS A 373 6.63 20.15 -0.85
CA LYS A 373 7.64 21.15 -0.53
C LYS A 373 9.04 20.52 -0.52
N ASP A 374 9.21 19.36 0.14
CA ASP A 374 10.48 18.64 0.20
C ASP A 374 10.94 18.19 -1.21
N PHE A 375 10.00 17.86 -2.09
CA PHE A 375 10.27 17.57 -3.51
C PHE A 375 10.69 18.83 -4.29
N ASP A 376 9.98 19.95 -4.12
CA ASP A 376 10.26 21.22 -4.80
C ASP A 376 11.64 21.76 -4.38
N GLU A 377 12.04 21.56 -3.12
CA GLU A 377 13.33 21.93 -2.55
C GLU A 377 14.47 20.92 -2.83
N GLN A 378 14.18 19.81 -3.55
CA GLN A 378 15.11 18.70 -3.84
C GLN A 378 15.66 17.97 -2.59
N THR A 379 15.01 18.11 -1.44
CA THR A 379 15.24 17.26 -0.26
C THR A 379 14.80 15.83 -0.58
N ILE A 380 13.62 15.68 -1.18
CA ILE A 380 13.19 14.44 -1.83
C ILE A 380 13.63 14.50 -3.29
N LYS A 381 14.48 13.54 -3.69
CA LYS A 381 15.03 13.47 -5.05
C LYS A 381 14.28 12.43 -5.86
N LEU A 382 13.59 12.88 -6.90
CA LEU A 382 13.00 12.01 -7.91
C LEU A 382 13.86 12.06 -9.18
N ILE A 383 14.69 11.04 -9.33
CA ILE A 383 15.69 10.94 -10.41
C ILE A 383 15.02 10.92 -11.79
N GLY A 384 15.56 11.70 -12.72
CA GLY A 384 14.98 11.92 -14.06
C GLY A 384 13.91 13.01 -14.09
N VAL A 385 13.45 13.51 -12.92
CA VAL A 385 12.36 14.49 -12.81
C VAL A 385 12.86 15.81 -12.24
N ASN A 386 13.01 15.91 -10.91
CA ASN A 386 13.51 17.13 -10.24
C ASN A 386 15.05 17.11 -10.07
N LYS A 387 15.68 15.96 -10.31
CA LYS A 387 17.13 15.78 -10.24
C LYS A 387 17.62 14.91 -11.39
N PHE A 388 18.73 15.30 -12.02
CA PHE A 388 19.33 14.59 -13.16
C PHE A 388 18.34 14.38 -14.32
N ARG A 389 17.53 15.40 -14.63
CA ARG A 389 16.54 15.35 -15.71
C ARG A 389 17.22 15.15 -17.06
N ASN A 390 16.67 14.25 -17.88
CA ASN A 390 17.07 14.11 -19.28
C ASN A 390 16.52 15.30 -20.10
N PRO A 391 17.37 16.13 -20.73
CA PRO A 391 16.89 17.26 -21.54
C PRO A 391 16.13 16.87 -22.80
N ALA A 392 16.27 15.62 -23.27
CA ALA A 392 15.61 15.13 -24.48
C ALA A 392 14.15 14.69 -24.27
N ASP A 393 13.69 14.59 -23.02
CA ASP A 393 12.33 14.13 -22.71
C ASP A 393 11.29 15.19 -23.11
N VAL A 394 10.34 14.78 -23.94
CA VAL A 394 9.21 15.60 -24.38
C VAL A 394 7.92 15.04 -23.80
N ILE A 395 7.10 15.91 -23.19
CA ILE A 395 5.81 15.54 -22.65
C ILE A 395 4.72 15.98 -23.62
N GLU A 396 3.91 15.02 -24.09
CA GLU A 396 2.67 15.35 -24.77
C GLU A 396 1.66 15.93 -23.79
N LYS A 397 1.28 17.20 -24.00
CA LYS A 397 0.26 17.88 -23.18
C LYS A 397 -1.11 17.38 -23.60
N SER A 398 -1.74 16.57 -22.74
CA SER A 398 -3.14 16.18 -22.91
C SER A 398 -4.04 17.10 -22.06
N PRO A 399 -5.10 17.70 -22.64
CA PRO A 399 -6.09 18.42 -21.84
C PRO A 399 -6.81 17.43 -20.92
N LYS A 400 -6.88 17.75 -19.62
CA LYS A 400 -7.77 17.04 -18.68
C LYS A 400 -9.04 17.87 -18.53
N GLU A 401 -10.18 17.28 -18.83
CA GLU A 401 -11.47 17.86 -18.47
C GLU A 401 -11.66 17.80 -16.96
N LYS A 402 -11.99 18.93 -16.33
CA LYS A 402 -12.41 18.97 -14.93
C LYS A 402 -13.91 18.73 -14.88
N VAL A 403 -14.31 17.50 -14.53
CA VAL A 403 -15.69 17.23 -14.14
C VAL A 403 -15.85 17.68 -12.70
N VAL A 404 -16.51 18.83 -12.48
CA VAL A 404 -16.85 19.31 -11.14
C VAL A 404 -18.23 18.76 -10.80
N LYS A 405 -18.28 17.81 -9.87
CA LYS A 405 -19.52 17.38 -9.21
C LYS A 405 -19.62 18.06 -7.85
N GLN A 406 -20.83 18.38 -7.41
CA GLN A 406 -21.06 18.91 -6.07
C GLN A 406 -20.85 17.77 -5.05
N ALA A 407 -19.77 17.85 -4.28
CA ALA A 407 -19.40 16.86 -3.27
C ALA A 407 -19.92 17.27 -1.88
N LEU A 408 -20.13 16.30 -1.00
CA LEU A 408 -20.54 16.49 0.39
C LEU A 408 -19.41 17.09 1.25
N PHE A 409 -18.17 16.80 0.89
CA PHE A 409 -16.94 17.28 1.54
C PHE A 409 -15.78 17.22 0.53
N VAL A 410 -14.60 17.74 0.89
CA VAL A 410 -13.41 17.71 0.02
C VAL A 410 -12.95 16.27 -0.27
N PRO A 411 -12.91 15.81 -1.54
CA PRO A 411 -12.49 14.46 -1.88
C PRO A 411 -10.98 14.25 -1.70
N ILE A 412 -10.59 13.02 -1.36
CA ILE A 412 -9.20 12.57 -1.28
C ILE A 412 -8.78 12.04 -2.65
N VAL A 413 -8.04 12.86 -3.41
CA VAL A 413 -7.70 12.55 -4.81
C VAL A 413 -6.22 12.18 -4.95
N PRO A 414 -5.92 10.97 -5.47
CA PRO A 414 -4.56 10.57 -5.84
C PRO A 414 -3.84 11.62 -6.69
N THR A 415 -2.61 11.98 -6.29
CA THR A 415 -1.82 13.00 -6.98
C THR A 415 -0.34 12.60 -6.99
N ARG A 416 0.27 12.60 -8.18
CA ARG A 416 1.71 12.30 -8.34
C ARG A 416 2.56 13.52 -8.03
N LEU A 417 3.73 13.30 -7.42
CA LEU A 417 4.70 14.37 -7.12
C LEU A 417 5.18 15.09 -8.39
N ALA A 418 5.38 14.33 -9.46
CA ALA A 418 5.86 14.85 -10.74
C ALA A 418 4.80 15.64 -11.52
N GLU A 419 3.51 15.58 -11.14
CA GLU A 419 2.42 16.10 -11.98
C GLU A 419 2.50 17.62 -12.22
N LYS A 420 3.07 18.38 -11.28
CA LYS A 420 3.32 19.83 -11.45
C LYS A 420 4.45 20.10 -12.44
N GLU A 421 5.55 19.36 -12.34
CA GLU A 421 6.71 19.50 -13.24
C GLU A 421 6.37 19.10 -14.67
N GLU A 422 5.47 18.13 -14.83
CA GLU A 422 5.04 17.64 -16.13
C GLU A 422 4.06 18.57 -16.86
N LYS A 423 3.50 19.56 -16.16
CA LYS A 423 2.61 20.59 -16.74
C LYS A 423 3.38 21.83 -17.22
N LYS A 424 4.58 22.07 -16.70
CA LYS A 424 5.49 23.13 -17.16
C LYS A 424 5.90 22.82 -18.59
#